data_AF-A0A382WJR3-F1
#
_entry.id   AF-A0A382WJR3-F1
#
_cell.length_a   1.000
_cell.length_b   1.000
_cell.length_c   1.000
_cell.angle_alpha   90.00
_cell.angle_beta   90.00
_cell.angle_gamma   90.00
#
_symmetry.space_group_name_H-M   'P 1'
#
loop_
_entity.id
_entity.type
_entity.pdbx_description
1 polymer ?
#
loop_
_entity_poly.entity_id
_entity_poly.type
_entity_poly.pdbx_seq_one_letter_code
_entity_poly.pdbx_strand_id
1 'polypeptide(L)'
;MPKELVFLLPFIAAGIGWVTNYLAVKMLFHPRKEIRVLGLRVQGVFPKRQAALAEKLGDLVSEELFSIEEVTEKIRDIAESDDITKILVTRIEKTMSEKLLKTFPMLSMFLTDEMVGKVSRLFLSELKGMLTDVSDVIAKKLEG
;
A
#
# COMPACT_ATOMS: atom_id res chain seq x y z
N MET A 1 63.43 4.51 4.80
CA MET A 1 62.16 5.27 4.79
C MET A 1 61.25 4.67 5.85
N PRO A 2 60.75 5.46 6.82
CA PRO A 2 60.04 4.91 7.97
C PRO A 2 58.73 4.25 7.53
N LYS A 3 58.60 2.94 7.79
CA LYS A 3 57.46 2.08 7.41
C LYS A 3 56.14 2.55 8.04
N GLU A 4 56.23 3.35 9.09
CA GLU A 4 55.12 3.96 9.84
C GLU A 4 54.30 4.94 8.98
N LEU A 5 54.93 5.65 8.04
CA LEU A 5 54.23 6.59 7.15
C LEU A 5 53.27 5.89 6.18
N VAL A 6 53.60 4.65 5.78
CA VAL A 6 52.82 3.87 4.80
C VAL A 6 51.48 3.43 5.40
N PHE A 7 51.44 3.14 6.69
CA PHE A 7 50.19 2.82 7.38
C PHE A 7 49.35 4.06 7.69
N LEU A 8 49.94 5.25 7.84
CA LEU A 8 49.20 6.48 8.14
C LEU A 8 48.46 7.06 6.91
N LEU A 9 49.02 6.90 5.72
CA LEU A 9 48.44 7.35 4.46
C LEU A 9 46.98 6.91 4.21
N PRO A 10 46.62 5.62 4.32
CA PRO A 10 45.23 5.18 4.11
C PRO A 10 44.26 5.76 5.15
N PHE A 11 44.67 6.00 6.40
CA PHE A 11 43.81 6.64 7.40
C PHE A 11 43.53 8.10 7.08
N ILE A 12 44.55 8.84 6.64
CA ILE A 12 44.38 10.24 6.21
C ILE A 12 43.50 10.30 4.96
N ALA A 13 43.73 9.42 3.99
CA ALA A 13 42.92 9.33 2.77
C ALA A 13 41.45 8.98 3.10
N ALA A 14 41.22 8.03 4.01
CA ALA A 14 39.88 7.68 4.47
C ALA A 14 39.20 8.85 5.22
N GLY A 15 39.93 9.56 6.08
CA GLY A 15 39.42 10.74 6.78
C GLY A 15 39.01 11.86 5.83
N ILE A 16 39.86 12.21 4.87
CA ILE A 16 39.57 13.23 3.86
C ILE A 16 38.41 12.79 2.97
N GLY A 17 38.40 11.53 2.52
CA GLY A 17 37.33 10.97 1.71
C GLY A 17 35.99 11.00 2.43
N TRP A 18 35.97 10.60 3.71
CA TRP A 18 34.77 10.64 4.54
C TRP A 18 34.25 12.07 4.75
N VAL A 19 35.12 13.02 5.12
CA VAL A 19 34.74 14.42 5.32
C VAL A 19 34.23 15.06 4.04
N THR A 20 34.90 14.82 2.92
CA THR A 20 34.52 15.38 1.62
C THR A 20 33.18 14.80 1.14
N ASN A 21 32.98 13.50 1.29
CA ASN A 21 31.72 12.85 0.92
C ASN A 21 30.56 13.34 1.80
N TYR A 22 30.78 13.46 3.12
CA TYR A 22 29.81 14.05 4.03
C TYR A 22 29.43 15.48 3.63
N LEU A 23 30.42 16.30 3.28
CA LEU A 23 30.18 17.67 2.84
C LEU A 23 29.44 17.72 1.51
N ALA A 24 29.76 16.84 0.56
CA ALA A 24 29.09 16.76 -0.73
C ALA A 24 27.60 16.42 -0.57
N VAL A 25 27.27 15.42 0.25
CA VAL A 25 25.87 15.09 0.58
C VAL A 25 25.20 16.30 1.23
N LYS A 26 25.85 16.97 2.18
CA LYS A 26 25.29 18.17 2.83
C LYS A 26 25.03 19.31 1.85
N MET A 27 25.91 19.52 0.87
CA MET A 27 25.78 20.54 -0.19
C MET A 27 24.71 20.21 -1.23
N LEU A 28 24.37 18.93 -1.42
CA LEU A 28 23.27 18.55 -2.30
C LEU A 28 21.92 19.08 -1.78
N PHE A 29 21.75 19.08 -0.45
CA PHE A 29 20.50 19.47 0.23
C PHE A 29 20.50 20.92 0.77
N HIS A 30 21.67 21.56 0.95
CA HIS A 30 21.80 22.93 1.44
C HIS A 30 22.66 23.78 0.49
N PRO A 31 22.34 25.08 0.25
CA PRO A 31 21.35 25.89 0.95
C PRO A 31 19.93 25.68 0.41
N ARG A 32 18.96 25.58 1.33
CA ARG A 32 17.54 25.35 1.02
C ARG A 32 16.91 26.56 0.33
N LYS A 33 17.36 27.76 0.68
CA LYS A 33 16.97 29.03 0.04
C LYS A 33 18.06 29.45 -0.94
N GLU A 34 17.67 30.04 -2.06
CA GLU A 34 18.61 30.63 -3.01
C GLU A 34 19.44 31.72 -2.34
N ILE A 35 20.77 31.57 -2.36
CA ILE A 35 21.69 32.60 -1.89
C ILE A 35 22.38 33.19 -3.11
N ARG A 36 22.38 34.52 -3.22
CA ARG A 36 23.16 35.23 -4.24
C ARG A 36 24.52 35.61 -3.67
N VAL A 37 25.57 34.99 -4.18
CA VAL A 37 26.96 35.33 -3.86
C VAL A 37 27.62 35.84 -5.13
N LEU A 38 28.10 37.09 -5.13
CA LEU A 38 28.82 37.69 -6.28
C LEU A 38 28.05 37.57 -7.62
N GLY A 39 26.71 37.72 -7.60
CA GLY A 39 25.87 37.60 -8.79
C GLY A 39 25.52 36.16 -9.22
N LEU A 40 26.14 35.15 -8.61
CA LEU A 40 25.84 33.74 -8.85
C LEU A 40 24.78 33.25 -7.86
N ARG A 41 23.76 32.54 -8.38
CA ARG A 41 22.69 31.93 -7.59
C ARG A 41 23.14 30.54 -7.13
N VAL A 42 23.44 30.40 -5.85
CA VAL A 42 23.83 29.13 -5.24
C VAL A 42 22.64 28.55 -4.48
N GLN A 43 22.23 27.35 -4.88
CA GLN A 43 21.17 26.58 -4.24
C GLN A 43 21.54 25.10 -4.32
N GLY A 44 21.20 24.32 -3.30
CA GLY A 44 21.35 22.87 -3.36
C GLY A 44 20.61 22.29 -4.57
N VAL A 45 21.20 21.28 -5.21
CA VAL A 45 20.62 20.66 -6.42
C VAL A 45 19.25 20.04 -6.13
N PHE A 46 19.10 19.44 -4.94
CA PHE A 46 17.86 18.81 -4.51
C PHE A 46 16.71 19.81 -4.33
N PRO A 47 16.81 20.86 -3.48
CA PRO A 47 15.74 21.84 -3.32
C PRO A 47 15.40 22.59 -4.61
N LYS A 48 16.36 22.77 -5.52
CA LYS A 48 16.10 23.40 -6.83
C LYS A 48 15.19 22.56 -7.75
N ARG A 49 15.23 21.23 -7.62
CA ARG A 49 14.48 20.29 -8.49
C ARG A 49 13.43 19.48 -7.72
N GLN A 50 13.19 19.80 -6.45
CA GLN A 50 12.30 19.05 -5.57
C GLN A 50 10.89 18.90 -6.14
N ALA A 51 10.32 19.95 -6.73
CA ALA A 51 8.97 19.91 -7.31
C ALA A 51 8.87 18.88 -8.45
N ALA A 52 9.78 18.95 -9.43
CA ALA A 52 9.81 18.02 -10.56
C ALA A 52 10.15 16.58 -10.14
N LEU A 53 10.94 16.41 -9.08
CA LEU A 53 11.23 15.08 -8.51
C LEU A 53 10.02 14.51 -7.77
N ALA A 54 9.27 15.33 -7.03
CA ALA A 54 8.09 14.90 -6.30
C ALA A 54 6.95 14.49 -7.24
N GLU A 55 6.77 15.21 -8.35
CA GLU A 55 5.82 14.86 -9.41
C GLU A 55 6.16 13.50 -10.03
N LYS A 56 7.39 13.34 -10.56
CA LYS A 56 7.82 12.06 -11.15
C LYS A 56 7.84 10.89 -10.18
N LEU A 57 8.18 11.14 -8.92
CA LEU A 57 8.12 10.11 -7.89
C LEU A 57 6.66 9.77 -7.57
N GLY A 58 5.76 10.75 -7.55
CA GLY A 58 4.32 10.53 -7.41
C GLY A 58 3.77 9.67 -8.54
N ASP A 59 4.12 9.97 -9.79
CA ASP A 59 3.71 9.20 -10.96
C ASP A 59 4.24 7.75 -10.88
N LEU A 60 5.53 7.57 -10.62
CA LEU A 60 6.14 6.24 -10.48
C LEU A 60 5.55 5.44 -9.31
N VAL A 61 5.29 6.09 -8.18
CA VAL A 61 4.70 5.44 -7.00
C VAL A 61 3.24 5.08 -7.27
N SER A 62 2.51 5.90 -8.03
CA SER A 62 1.15 5.60 -8.47
C SER A 62 1.11 4.43 -9.45
N GLU A 63 2.10 4.32 -10.35
CA GLU A 63 2.22 3.22 -11.30
C GLU A 63 2.66 1.91 -10.63
N GLU A 64 3.63 1.95 -9.70
CA GLU A 64 4.21 0.73 -9.12
C GLU A 64 3.50 0.21 -7.86
N LEU A 65 2.78 1.04 -7.10
CA LEU A 65 2.20 0.55 -5.84
C LEU A 65 0.94 -0.31 -6.02
N PHE A 66 0.03 0.01 -6.96
CA PHE A 66 -1.05 -0.88 -7.41
C PHE A 66 -1.70 -0.30 -8.68
N SER A 67 -1.72 -1.04 -9.79
CA SER A 67 -2.63 -0.71 -10.90
C SER A 67 -4.07 -0.86 -10.40
N ILE A 68 -4.91 0.13 -10.72
CA ILE A 68 -6.33 0.17 -10.33
C ILE A 68 -7.07 -1.06 -10.90
N GLU A 69 -6.65 -1.45 -12.09
CA GLU A 69 -7.13 -2.62 -12.82
C GLU A 69 -6.78 -3.90 -12.06
N GLU A 70 -5.55 -4.06 -11.58
CA GLU A 70 -5.12 -5.23 -10.80
C GLU A 70 -5.92 -5.40 -9.50
N VAL A 71 -6.22 -4.29 -8.80
CA VAL A 71 -7.02 -4.33 -7.56
C VAL A 71 -8.47 -4.71 -7.86
N THR A 72 -9.06 -4.10 -8.89
CA THR A 72 -10.45 -4.34 -9.28
C THR A 72 -10.65 -5.77 -9.77
N GLU A 73 -9.73 -6.28 -10.59
CA GLU A 73 -9.71 -7.66 -11.07
C GLU A 73 -9.58 -8.65 -9.91
N LYS A 74 -8.70 -8.37 -8.94
CA LYS A 74 -8.51 -9.25 -7.80
C LYS A 74 -9.73 -9.33 -6.88
N ILE A 75 -10.48 -8.24 -6.71
CA ILE A 75 -11.74 -8.25 -5.93
C ILE A 75 -12.82 -9.04 -6.67
N ARG A 76 -12.88 -8.92 -8.00
CA ARG A 76 -13.82 -9.70 -8.82
C ARG A 76 -13.52 -11.20 -8.77
N ASP A 77 -12.25 -11.58 -8.86
CA ASP A 77 -11.81 -12.97 -8.68
C ASP A 77 -12.22 -13.53 -7.32
N ILE A 78 -12.13 -12.72 -6.26
CA ILE A 78 -12.57 -13.10 -4.90
C ILE A 78 -14.09 -13.30 -4.85
N ALA A 79 -14.87 -12.47 -5.55
CA ALA A 79 -16.33 -12.59 -5.61
C ALA A 79 -16.78 -13.86 -6.35
N GLU A 80 -16.04 -14.27 -7.38
CA GLU A 80 -16.31 -15.46 -8.17
C GLU A 80 -15.72 -16.74 -7.55
N SER A 81 -14.71 -16.61 -6.66
CA SER A 81 -14.01 -17.74 -6.03
C SER A 81 -14.94 -18.69 -5.27
N ASP A 82 -14.84 -19.97 -5.62
CA ASP A 82 -15.54 -21.07 -4.94
C ASP A 82 -15.08 -21.27 -3.49
N ASP A 83 -13.81 -21.01 -3.19
CA ASP A 83 -13.25 -21.17 -1.85
C ASP A 83 -13.82 -20.10 -0.91
N ILE A 84 -13.87 -18.85 -1.37
CA ILE A 84 -14.51 -17.74 -0.64
C ILE A 84 -16.00 -18.04 -0.46
N THR A 85 -16.67 -18.51 -1.51
CA THR A 85 -18.07 -18.91 -1.46
C THR A 85 -18.30 -19.96 -0.36
N LYS A 86 -17.51 -21.02 -0.32
CA LYS A 86 -17.61 -22.08 0.72
C LYS A 86 -17.38 -21.55 2.13
N ILE A 87 -16.39 -20.67 2.30
CA ILE A 87 -16.10 -20.05 3.61
C ILE A 87 -17.31 -19.22 4.06
N LEU A 88 -17.88 -18.42 3.17
CA LEU A 88 -19.05 -17.59 3.47
C LEU A 88 -20.28 -18.45 3.79
N VAL A 89 -20.58 -19.49 3.01
CA VAL A 89 -21.68 -20.44 3.28
C VAL A 89 -21.55 -20.98 4.70
N THR A 90 -20.38 -21.57 5.00
CA THR A 90 -20.10 -22.20 6.29
C THR A 90 -20.21 -21.20 7.44
N ARG A 91 -19.75 -19.95 7.23
CA ARG A 91 -19.81 -18.91 8.25
C ARG A 91 -21.23 -18.41 8.49
N ILE A 92 -22.04 -18.28 7.44
CA ILE A 92 -23.44 -17.85 7.52
C ILE A 92 -24.26 -18.95 8.21
N GLU A 93 -24.16 -20.20 7.76
CA GLU A 93 -24.87 -21.34 8.36
C GLU A 93 -24.53 -21.48 9.85
N LYS A 94 -23.24 -21.43 10.20
CA LYS A 94 -22.80 -21.47 11.61
C LYS A 94 -23.38 -20.30 12.42
N THR A 95 -23.43 -19.11 11.84
CA THR A 95 -24.00 -17.94 12.54
C THR A 95 -25.51 -18.09 12.74
N MET A 96 -26.23 -18.61 11.75
CA MET A 96 -27.67 -18.86 11.83
C MET A 96 -28.01 -19.95 12.85
N SER A 97 -27.27 -21.06 12.83
CA SER A 97 -27.57 -22.20 13.70
C SER A 97 -26.99 -22.05 15.12
N GLU A 98 -25.86 -21.38 15.32
CA GLU A 98 -25.27 -21.25 16.65
C GLU A 98 -25.62 -19.94 17.35
N LYS A 99 -25.49 -18.80 16.65
CA LYS A 99 -25.67 -17.49 17.28
C LYS A 99 -27.13 -17.06 17.27
N LEU A 100 -27.78 -17.13 16.11
CA LEU A 100 -29.18 -16.73 15.98
C LEU A 100 -30.12 -17.61 16.81
N LEU A 101 -29.93 -18.94 16.83
CA LEU A 101 -30.72 -19.83 17.69
C LEU A 101 -30.47 -19.60 19.19
N LYS A 102 -29.23 -19.27 19.60
CA LYS A 102 -28.95 -18.91 20.99
C LYS A 102 -29.56 -17.58 21.39
N THR A 103 -29.56 -16.59 20.50
CA THR A 103 -30.12 -15.25 20.77
C THR A 103 -31.65 -15.27 20.73
N PHE A 104 -32.25 -16.04 19.82
CA PHE A 104 -33.69 -16.14 19.64
C PHE A 104 -34.15 -17.61 19.66
N PRO A 105 -34.30 -18.21 20.86
CA PRO A 105 -34.65 -19.63 21.01
C PRO A 105 -35.99 -20.01 20.36
N MET A 106 -36.93 -19.05 20.28
CA MET A 106 -38.23 -19.24 19.63
C MET A 106 -38.11 -19.55 18.13
N LEU A 107 -37.03 -19.10 17.46
CA LEU A 107 -36.83 -19.34 16.04
C LEU A 107 -36.34 -20.76 15.73
N SER A 108 -35.93 -21.55 16.73
CA SER A 108 -35.45 -22.93 16.53
C SER A 108 -36.49 -23.87 15.91
N MET A 109 -37.78 -23.63 16.16
CA MET A 109 -38.86 -24.41 15.58
C MET A 109 -39.13 -24.06 14.10
N PHE A 110 -38.68 -22.88 13.65
CA PHE A 110 -38.90 -22.37 12.30
C PHE A 110 -37.63 -22.38 11.43
N LEU A 111 -36.46 -22.35 12.06
CA LEU A 111 -35.14 -22.43 11.42
C LEU A 111 -34.72 -23.90 11.27
N THR A 112 -35.41 -24.60 10.38
CA THR A 112 -34.97 -25.91 9.93
C THR A 112 -33.68 -25.79 9.12
N ASP A 113 -32.88 -26.86 9.06
CA ASP A 113 -31.63 -26.89 8.27
C ASP A 113 -31.87 -26.50 6.80
N GLU A 114 -33.03 -26.85 6.25
CA GLU A 114 -33.42 -26.47 4.88
C GLU A 114 -33.62 -24.96 4.73
N MET A 115 -34.30 -24.31 5.68
CA MET A 115 -34.53 -22.87 5.68
C MET A 115 -33.20 -22.11 5.87
N VAL A 116 -32.35 -22.60 6.77
CA VAL A 116 -30.99 -22.06 6.98
C VAL A 116 -30.18 -22.13 5.69
N GLY A 117 -30.22 -23.26 4.98
CA GLY A 117 -29.54 -23.41 3.68
C GLY A 117 -30.10 -22.47 2.60
N LYS A 118 -31.42 -22.28 2.54
CA LYS A 118 -32.06 -21.34 1.59
C LYS A 118 -31.68 -19.89 1.87
N VAL A 119 -31.77 -19.46 3.13
CA VAL A 119 -31.39 -18.10 3.54
C VAL A 119 -29.90 -17.87 3.33
N SER A 120 -29.05 -18.85 3.65
CA SER A 120 -27.61 -18.75 3.43
C SER A 120 -27.29 -18.56 1.95
N ARG A 121 -27.95 -19.30 1.05
CA ARG A 121 -27.79 -19.13 -0.41
C ARG A 121 -28.25 -17.76 -0.92
N LEU A 122 -29.38 -17.25 -0.44
CA LEU A 122 -29.86 -15.90 -0.79
C LEU A 122 -28.88 -14.82 -0.32
N PHE A 123 -28.37 -14.97 0.90
CA PHE A 123 -27.40 -14.03 1.47
C PHE A 123 -26.08 -14.06 0.71
N LEU A 124 -25.66 -15.25 0.24
CA LEU A 124 -24.46 -15.40 -0.58
C LEU A 124 -24.59 -14.73 -1.95
N SER A 125 -25.74 -14.87 -2.62
CA SER A 125 -25.96 -14.17 -3.89
C SER A 125 -25.92 -12.65 -3.70
N GLU A 126 -26.45 -12.15 -2.58
CA GLU A 126 -26.40 -10.72 -2.26
C GLU A 126 -24.96 -10.25 -1.96
N LEU A 127 -24.20 -11.00 -1.15
CA LEU A 127 -22.81 -10.68 -0.85
C LEU A 127 -21.93 -10.69 -2.11
N LYS A 128 -22.17 -11.60 -3.05
CA LYS A 128 -21.50 -11.59 -4.36
C LYS A 128 -21.81 -10.30 -5.13
N GLY A 129 -23.09 -9.92 -5.20
CA GLY A 129 -23.51 -8.65 -5.80
C GLY A 129 -22.83 -7.45 -5.15
N MET A 130 -22.80 -7.39 -3.81
CA MET A 130 -22.12 -6.32 -3.08
C MET A 130 -20.61 -6.26 -3.35
N LEU A 131 -19.93 -7.41 -3.46
CA LEU A 131 -18.51 -7.43 -3.81
C LEU A 131 -18.28 -6.87 -5.22
N THR A 132 -19.14 -7.21 -6.18
CA THR A 132 -19.10 -6.63 -7.54
C THR A 132 -19.35 -5.13 -7.52
N ASP A 133 -20.37 -4.65 -6.80
CA ASP A 133 -20.67 -3.22 -6.70
C ASP A 133 -19.52 -2.44 -6.04
N VAL A 134 -18.86 -3.02 -5.03
CA VAL A 134 -17.69 -2.42 -4.39
C VAL A 134 -16.52 -2.34 -5.37
N SER A 135 -16.28 -3.37 -6.18
CA SER A 135 -15.28 -3.32 -7.26
C SER A 135 -15.55 -2.16 -8.22
N ASP A 136 -16.79 -2.00 -8.68
CA ASP A 136 -17.18 -0.95 -9.63
C ASP A 136 -17.05 0.46 -9.02
N VAL A 137 -17.36 0.62 -7.73
CA VAL A 137 -17.18 1.89 -7.02
C VAL A 137 -15.70 2.23 -6.84
N ILE A 138 -14.86 1.25 -6.53
CA ILE A 138 -13.41 1.44 -6.38
C ILE A 138 -12.80 1.83 -7.73
N ALA A 139 -13.15 1.13 -8.81
CA ALA A 139 -12.70 1.48 -10.16
C ALA A 139 -13.06 2.93 -10.50
N LYS A 140 -14.33 3.32 -10.31
CA LYS A 140 -14.82 4.66 -10.63
C LYS A 140 -14.21 5.79 -9.77
N LYS A 141 -13.83 5.50 -8.53
CA LYS A 141 -13.22 6.48 -7.62
C LYS A 141 -11.72 6.69 -7.84
N LEU A 142 -11.04 5.72 -8.44
CA LEU A 142 -9.61 5.78 -8.68
C LEU A 142 -9.28 6.26 -10.09
N GLU A 143 -10.22 6.14 -11.04
CA GLU A 143 -10.14 6.76 -12.37
C GLU A 143 -10.42 8.28 -12.39
N GLY A 144 -10.93 8.87 -11.29
CA GLY A 144 -11.31 10.28 -11.18
C GLY A 144 -10.44 11.07 -10.20
#